data_AF-A0A839BLD3-F1
#
_entry.id   AF-A0A839BLD3-F1
#
_cell.length_a   1.000
_cell.length_b   1.000
_cell.length_c   1.000
_cell.angle_alpha   90.00
_cell.angle_beta   90.00
_cell.angle_gamma   90.00
#
_symmetry.space_group_name_H-M   'P 1'
#
loop_
_entity.id
_entity.type
_entity.pdbx_description
1 polymer ?
#
loop_
_entity_poly.entity_id
_entity_poly.type
_entity_poly.pdbx_seq_one_letter_code
_entity_poly.pdbx_strand_id
1 'polypeptide(L)' 'MDGRVQYDPERSTVFEALGQKEPSKKAMKRDWGDMGAFLVRAQVTSEDASGNSQCGDFEVVREIQ' A
#
# COMPACT_ATOMS: atom_id res chain seq x y z
N MET A 1 -23.93 -8.73 6.91
CA MET A 1 -22.66 -8.59 6.17
C MET A 1 -21.58 -9.16 7.05
N ASP A 2 -21.10 -10.36 6.73
CA ASP A 2 -20.08 -11.07 7.52
C ASP A 2 -18.70 -10.54 7.10
N GLY A 3 -18.03 -9.85 8.02
CA GLY A 3 -16.88 -8.96 7.77
C GLY A 3 -15.54 -9.66 7.70
N ARG A 4 -15.44 -10.76 6.96
CA ARG A 4 -14.16 -11.38 6.63
C ARG A 4 -13.87 -11.11 5.17
N VAL A 5 -13.39 -9.89 4.90
CA VAL A 5 -12.79 -9.55 3.60
C VAL A 5 -11.67 -10.55 3.38
N GLN A 6 -11.93 -11.51 2.50
CA GLN A 6 -10.90 -12.39 1.96
C GLN A 6 -9.91 -11.48 1.26
N TYR A 7 -8.63 -11.61 1.60
CA TYR A 7 -7.53 -10.97 0.90
C TYR A 7 -7.66 -11.27 -0.61
N ASP A 8 -8.21 -10.32 -1.36
CA ASP A 8 -8.40 -10.41 -2.80
C ASP A 8 -7.53 -9.32 -3.45
N PRO A 9 -6.29 -9.68 -3.85
CA PRO A 9 -5.35 -8.73 -4.44
C PRO A 9 -5.84 -8.15 -5.78
N GLU A 10 -6.83 -8.75 -6.44
CA GLU A 10 -7.40 -8.22 -7.70
C GLU A 10 -8.44 -7.12 -7.47
N ARG A 11 -9.01 -7.03 -6.26
CA ARG A 11 -10.02 -6.02 -5.88
C ARG A 11 -9.53 -4.98 -4.88
N SER A 12 -8.31 -5.15 -4.37
CA SER A 12 -7.71 -4.21 -3.41
C SER A 12 -7.32 -2.90 -4.09
N THR A 13 -7.76 -1.79 -3.51
CA THR A 13 -7.31 -0.45 -3.93
C THR A 13 -5.87 -0.24 -3.50
N VAL A 14 -4.98 0.01 -4.46
CA VAL A 14 -3.56 0.27 -4.21
C VAL A 14 -3.34 1.77 -4.03
N PHE A 15 -2.87 2.17 -2.85
CA PHE A 15 -2.36 3.52 -2.61
C PHE A 15 -0.84 3.49 -2.71
N GLU A 16 -0.30 4.05 -3.80
CA GLU A 16 1.14 4.14 -4.01
C GLU A 16 1.68 5.43 -3.39
N ALA A 17 2.48 5.29 -2.31
CA ALA A 17 3.23 6.40 -1.75
C ALA A 17 4.70 6.26 -2.15
N LEU A 18 5.11 6.92 -3.23
CA LEU A 18 6.51 7.01 -3.69
C LEU A 18 7.39 7.89 -2.78
N GLY A 19 7.13 7.89 -1.47
CA GLY A 19 7.80 8.75 -0.50
C GLY A 19 8.75 7.96 0.39
N GLN A 20 9.94 8.51 0.67
CA GLN A 20 10.86 7.98 1.70
C GLN A 20 10.26 8.00 3.13
N LYS A 21 9.08 8.62 3.31
CA LYS A 21 8.42 8.79 4.58
C LYS A 21 7.16 7.95 4.66
N GLU A 22 7.06 7.14 5.72
CA GLU A 22 5.86 6.36 6.01
C GLU A 22 4.63 7.29 6.09
N PRO A 23 3.51 6.96 5.41
CA PRO A 23 2.29 7.74 5.50
C PRO A 23 1.75 7.76 6.94
N SER A 24 1.05 8.84 7.29
CA SER A 24 0.51 9.01 8.63
C SER A 24 -0.54 7.93 8.95
N LYS A 25 -0.34 7.21 10.06
CA LYS A 25 -1.29 6.19 10.56
C LYS A 25 -2.72 6.73 10.65
N LYS A 26 -2.89 7.97 11.13
CA LYS A 26 -4.20 8.59 11.31
C LYS A 26 -4.91 8.85 9.98
N ALA A 27 -4.17 9.30 8.97
CA ALA A 27 -4.72 9.52 7.63
C ALA A 27 -5.08 8.17 6.98
N MET A 28 -4.17 7.20 7.06
CA MET A 28 -4.41 5.85 6.53
C MET A 28 -5.63 5.19 7.15
N LYS A 29 -5.77 5.23 8.48
CA LYS A 29 -6.94 4.68 9.16
C LYS A 29 -8.24 5.36 8.73
N ARG A 30 -8.25 6.69 8.61
CA ARG A 30 -9.44 7.45 8.19
C ARG A 30 -9.88 7.09 6.77
N ASP A 31 -8.93 6.95 5.86
CA ASP A 31 -9.21 6.82 4.44
C ASP A 31 -9.35 5.34 4.01
N TRP A 32 -8.71 4.41 4.72
CA TRP A 32 -8.57 3.01 4.31
C TRP A 32 -8.80 1.96 5.41
N GLY A 33 -8.97 2.36 6.68
CA GLY A 33 -9.03 1.43 7.82
C GLY A 33 -10.20 0.45 7.77
N ASP A 34 -11.35 0.86 7.22
CA ASP A 34 -12.53 0.01 7.11
C ASP A 34 -12.54 -0.86 5.83
N MET A 35 -11.52 -0.74 4.97
CA MET A 35 -11.46 -1.43 3.67
C MET A 35 -10.65 -2.74 3.71
N GLY A 36 -10.10 -3.12 4.87
CA GLY A 36 -9.18 -4.27 4.96
C GLY A 36 -7.89 -4.05 4.16
N ALA A 37 -7.44 -2.79 4.08
CA ALA A 37 -6.28 -2.40 3.29
C ALA A 37 -4.97 -2.73 4.01
N PHE A 38 -3.90 -2.97 3.23
CA PHE A 38 -2.56 -3.24 3.75
C PHE A 38 -1.59 -2.15 3.32
N LEU A 39 -0.69 -1.76 4.22
CA LEU A 39 0.48 -1.00 3.87
C LEU A 39 1.56 -1.96 3.38
N VAL A 40 2.00 -1.76 2.14
CA VAL A 40 3.10 -2.50 1.52
C VAL A 40 4.29 -1.58 1.27
N ARG A 41 5.49 -2.15 1.23
CA ARG A 41 6.72 -1.48 0.79
C ARG A 41 7.32 -2.24 -0.38
N ALA A 42 7.85 -1.53 -1.37
CA ALA A 42 8.66 -2.13 -2.42
C ALA A 42 9.94 -1.32 -2.56
N GLN A 43 11.08 -2.00 -2.74
CA GLN A 43 12.35 -1.32 -2.97
C GLN A 43 12.35 -0.75 -4.39
N VAL A 44 12.65 0.54 -4.54
CA VAL A 44 12.95 1.13 -5.84
C VAL A 44 14.31 0.58 -6.30
N THR A 45 14.30 -0.20 -7.38
CA THR A 45 15.49 -0.86 -7.92
C THR A 45 16.16 -0.05 -9.04
N SER A 46 15.37 0.72 -9.79
CA SER A 46 15.86 1.67 -10.77
C SER A 46 14.88 2.83 -10.93
N GLU A 47 15.38 3.98 -11.37
CA GLU A 47 14.56 5.14 -11.72
C GLU A 47 15.05 5.63 -13.07
N ASP A 48 14.13 5.81 -14.02
CA ASP A 48 14.46 6.32 -15.33
C ASP A 48 14.52 7.86 -15.34
N ALA A 49 15.14 8.44 -16.37
CA ALA A 49 15.25 9.89 -16.51
C ALA A 49 13.90 10.60 -16.74
N SER A 50 12.82 9.84 -16.95
CA SER A 50 11.46 10.33 -17.12
C SER A 50 10.66 10.31 -15.80
N GLY A 51 11.28 9.85 -14.70
CA GLY A 51 10.68 9.79 -13.37
C GLY A 51 9.84 8.54 -13.12
N ASN A 52 9.94 7.51 -13.96
CA ASN A 52 9.32 6.22 -13.68
C ASN A 52 10.26 5.37 -12.82
N SER A 53 9.72 4.84 -11.71
CA SER A 53 10.45 3.95 -10.82
C SER A 53 10.12 2.49 -11.14
N GLN A 54 11.16 1.66 -11.27
CA GLN A 54 11.01 0.21 -11.22
C GLN A 54 11.10 -0.22 -9.76
N CYS A 55 10.13 -1.01 -9.33
CA CYS A 55 10.04 -1.54 -7.98
C CYS A 55 10.34 -3.04 -7.99
N GLY A 56 11.01 -3.52 -6.94
CA GLY A 56 11.16 -4.95 -6.65
C GLY A 56 9.87 -5.53 -6.05
N ASP A 57 10.00 -6.69 -5.40
CA ASP A 57 8.87 -7.37 -4.78
C ASP A 57 8.20 -6.53 -3.69
N PHE A 58 6.87 -6.63 -3.60
CA PHE A 58 6.10 -5.99 -2.54
C PHE A 58 6.19 -6.80 -1.25
N GLU A 59 6.57 -6.13 -0.16
CA GLU A 59 6.57 -6.67 1.19
C GLU A 59 5.45 -6.04 2.01
N VAL A 60 4.62 -6.88 2.62
CA VAL A 60 3.55 -6.42 3.53
C VAL A 60 4.17 -5.92 4.83
N VAL A 61 3.91 -4.64 5.16
CA VAL A 61 4.38 -4.02 6.40
C VAL A 61 3.37 -4.26 7.52
N ARG A 62 2.09 -3.92 7.29
CA ARG A 62 0.99 -4.13 8.25
C ARG A 62 -0.38 -3.95 7.62
N GLU A 63 -1.40 -4.49 8.26
CA GLU A 63 -2.79 -4.12 8.01
C GLU A 63 -3.07 -2.69 8.49
N ILE A 64 -3.93 -1.98 7.79
CA ILE A 64 -4.43 -0.66 8.16
C ILE A 64 -5.75 -0.87 8.93
N GLN A 65 -5.73 -0.62 10.24
CA GLN A 65 -6.88 -0.76 11.14
C GLN A 65 -7.30 0.56 11.78
#